data_AF-I7MHN1-F1
#
_entry.id   AF-I7MHN1-F1
#
_cell.length_a   1.000
_cell.length_b   1.000
_cell.length_c   1.000
_cell.angle_alpha   90.00
_cell.angle_beta   90.00
_cell.angle_gamma   90.00
#
_symmetry.space_group_name_H-M   'P 1'
#
loop_
_entity.id
_entity.type
_entity.pdbx_description
1 polymer ?
#
loop_
_entity_poly.entity_id
_entity_poly.type
_entity_poly.pdbx_seq_one_letter_code
_entity_poly.pdbx_strand_id
1 'polypeptide(L)'
;MDSSTEGDNAKKSIKVFFTKNKAKRGKIDQKVYNCVLFKNGIDNFTAIQNISKYLRLPPKNINAAGIKEKRGITTHLISIAMSNTSAEILNQRFQNSRWNKMKFQNVKDATSKLRAGDLYGNRFSLAIKLVSYEEQEVIKAVEDLKKLRFINYFGMQRFGTNNSIHTHEIGLLILKRQQEQVFDSIVGQETNDKRVNEAKKAFLKDKTQIRDALRGIPFKYKIERTLLQGYERVDMKNNFLQAI
;
A
#
# COMPACT_ATOMS: atom_id res chain seq x y z
N MET A 1 -18.11 20.61 14.42
CA MET A 1 -16.66 20.65 14.69
C MET A 1 -16.48 22.05 15.24
N ASP A 2 -16.42 22.17 16.56
CA ASP A 2 -16.50 23.50 17.17
C ASP A 2 -15.10 23.77 17.71
N SER A 3 -14.40 24.69 17.05
CA SER A 3 -13.08 25.16 17.46
C SER A 3 -13.21 26.58 17.99
N SER A 4 -12.94 26.78 19.27
CA SER A 4 -12.70 28.09 19.85
C SER A 4 -11.19 28.32 20.01
N THR A 5 -10.74 29.53 19.68
CA THR A 5 -9.35 29.97 19.88
C THR A 5 -9.33 30.86 21.11
N GLU A 6 -8.67 30.42 22.18
CA GLU A 6 -8.35 31.29 23.32
C GLU A 6 -6.87 31.68 23.23
N GLY A 7 -6.61 32.99 23.33
CA GLY A 7 -5.28 33.56 23.26
C GLY A 7 -4.76 33.92 24.64
N ASP A 8 -3.70 33.24 25.06
CA ASP A 8 -2.75 33.77 26.04
C ASP A 8 -1.42 34.05 25.32
N ASN A 9 -0.91 35.27 25.50
CA ASN A 9 0.25 35.81 24.81
C ASN A 9 1.54 35.05 25.18
N ALA A 10 1.82 33.94 24.47
CA ALA A 10 3.17 33.46 24.11
C ALA A 10 3.15 32.13 23.32
N LYS A 11 2.05 31.35 23.31
CA LYS A 11 1.97 30.09 22.54
C LYS A 11 0.56 29.85 22.01
N LYS A 12 0.37 30.02 20.69
CA LYS A 12 -0.84 29.54 20.00
C LYS A 12 -0.80 28.02 19.96
N SER A 13 -1.74 27.35 20.62
CA SER A 13 -1.92 25.90 20.56
C SER A 13 -3.36 25.56 20.19
N ILE A 14 -3.54 24.57 19.32
CA ILE A 14 -4.86 24.07 18.92
C ILE A 14 -5.22 22.93 19.87
N LYS A 15 -6.20 23.14 20.75
CA LYS A 15 -6.81 22.07 21.54
C LYS A 15 -7.90 21.40 20.70
N VAL A 16 -7.63 20.18 20.25
CA VAL A 16 -8.64 19.35 19.57
C VAL A 16 -9.43 18.56 20.62
N PHE A 17 -10.71 18.89 20.77
CA PHE A 17 -11.64 18.13 21.60
C PHE A 17 -12.11 16.89 20.84
N PHE A 18 -11.70 15.70 21.30
CA PHE A 18 -12.30 14.44 20.84
C PHE A 18 -13.58 14.21 21.64
N THR A 19 -14.75 14.37 21.00
CA THR A 19 -16.01 13.92 21.58
C THR A 19 -15.96 12.40 21.71
N LYS A 20 -15.77 11.87 22.92
CA LYS A 20 -15.81 10.43 23.21
C LYS A 20 -17.27 9.92 23.20
N ASN A 21 -17.97 10.05 22.08
CA ASN A 21 -19.17 9.26 21.84
C ASN A 21 -18.78 7.86 21.35
N LYS A 22 -18.11 7.10 22.22
CA LYS A 22 -18.07 5.64 22.10
C LYS A 22 -19.16 5.10 23.01
N ALA A 23 -20.33 4.84 22.44
CA ALA A 23 -21.21 3.82 22.98
C ALA A 23 -20.33 2.59 23.27
N LYS A 24 -20.34 2.10 24.51
CA LYS A 24 -19.70 0.84 24.89
C LYS A 24 -20.43 -0.28 24.13
N ARG A 25 -20.12 -0.48 22.85
CA ARG A 25 -20.39 -1.75 22.17
C ARG A 25 -19.67 -2.80 23.01
N GLY A 26 -20.41 -3.77 23.55
CA GLY A 26 -19.84 -4.87 24.32
C GLY A 26 -18.61 -5.43 23.59
N LYS A 27 -17.57 -5.81 24.35
CA LYS A 27 -16.41 -6.49 23.77
C LYS A 27 -16.94 -7.76 23.10
N ILE A 28 -17.13 -7.71 21.78
CA ILE A 28 -17.41 -8.91 21.01
C ILE A 28 -16.14 -9.73 21.10
N ASP A 29 -16.24 -10.94 21.66
CA ASP A 29 -15.12 -11.86 21.73
C ASP A 29 -14.70 -12.19 20.28
N GLN A 30 -13.57 -11.62 19.87
CA GLN A 30 -13.01 -11.81 18.53
C GLN A 30 -11.96 -12.88 18.65
N LYS A 31 -12.25 -14.05 18.08
CA LYS A 31 -11.25 -15.09 17.87
C LYS A 31 -10.39 -14.71 16.67
N VAL A 32 -9.13 -15.14 16.71
CA VAL A 32 -8.18 -14.94 15.62
C VAL A 32 -7.86 -16.29 15.00
N TYR A 33 -7.81 -16.33 13.68
CA TYR A 33 -7.46 -17.51 12.91
C TYR A 33 -6.28 -17.21 12.02
N ASN A 34 -5.30 -18.11 11.99
CA ASN A 34 -4.24 -18.09 11.00
C ASN A 34 -4.59 -19.03 9.84
N CYS A 35 -4.27 -18.61 8.62
CA CYS A 35 -4.38 -19.47 7.45
C CYS A 35 -3.33 -19.10 6.40
N VAL A 36 -2.97 -20.07 5.58
CA VAL A 36 -2.07 -19.88 4.44
C VAL A 36 -2.88 -19.37 3.26
N LEU A 37 -2.61 -18.15 2.82
CA LEU A 37 -3.15 -17.58 1.59
C LEU A 37 -2.20 -17.89 0.42
N PHE A 38 -2.67 -18.70 -0.51
CA PHE A 38 -2.12 -18.83 -1.85
C PHE A 38 -2.73 -17.76 -2.75
N LYS A 39 -1.90 -17.06 -3.52
CA LYS A 39 -2.36 -16.13 -4.55
C LYS A 39 -1.55 -16.25 -5.85
N ASN A 40 -2.21 -16.08 -6.98
CA ASN A 40 -1.60 -16.09 -8.32
C ASN A 40 -1.98 -14.82 -9.09
N GLY A 41 -1.01 -13.95 -9.38
CA GLY A 41 -1.23 -12.80 -10.27
C GLY A 41 -2.10 -11.68 -9.68
N ILE A 42 -2.28 -11.65 -8.36
CA ILE A 42 -3.05 -10.61 -7.65
C ILE A 42 -2.21 -9.94 -6.56
N ASP A 43 -2.44 -8.64 -6.35
CA ASP A 43 -1.81 -7.90 -5.27
C ASP A 43 -2.49 -8.18 -3.92
N ASN A 44 -1.73 -7.92 -2.85
CA ASN A 44 -2.16 -8.23 -1.50
C ASN A 44 -3.40 -7.44 -1.06
N PHE A 45 -3.52 -6.18 -1.48
CA PHE A 45 -4.65 -5.33 -1.10
C PHE A 45 -5.94 -5.79 -1.77
N THR A 46 -5.90 -6.11 -3.06
CA THR A 46 -7.04 -6.73 -3.77
C THR A 46 -7.42 -8.06 -3.13
N ALA A 47 -6.46 -8.91 -2.75
CA ALA A 47 -6.76 -10.16 -2.05
C ALA A 47 -7.49 -9.91 -0.72
N ILE A 48 -6.98 -8.99 0.11
CA ILE A 48 -7.61 -8.59 1.38
C ILE A 48 -9.02 -8.03 1.15
N GLN A 49 -9.23 -7.21 0.13
CA GLN A 49 -10.55 -6.67 -0.21
C GLN A 49 -11.53 -7.76 -0.64
N ASN A 50 -11.08 -8.75 -1.41
CA ASN A 50 -11.90 -9.89 -1.81
C ASN A 50 -12.32 -10.73 -0.59
N ILE A 51 -11.38 -11.01 0.32
CA ILE A 51 -11.66 -11.73 1.58
C ILE A 51 -12.64 -10.92 2.44
N SER A 52 -12.39 -9.63 2.58
CA SER A 52 -13.24 -8.69 3.33
C SER A 52 -14.69 -8.74 2.86
N LYS A 53 -14.92 -8.66 1.54
CA LYS A 53 -16.27 -8.75 0.95
C LYS A 53 -16.90 -10.12 1.17
N TYR A 54 -16.14 -11.19 0.94
CA TYR A 54 -16.64 -12.56 1.06
C TYR A 54 -17.02 -12.92 2.51
N LEU A 55 -16.21 -12.51 3.48
CA LEU A 55 -16.46 -12.74 4.89
C LEU A 55 -17.36 -11.69 5.54
N ARG A 56 -17.66 -10.58 4.83
CA ARG A 56 -18.35 -9.39 5.36
C ARG A 56 -17.64 -8.80 6.58
N LEU A 57 -16.31 -8.76 6.52
CA LEU A 57 -15.44 -8.25 7.59
C LEU A 57 -14.77 -6.95 7.16
N PRO A 58 -14.54 -6.00 8.07
CA PRO A 58 -13.68 -4.84 7.79
C PRO A 58 -12.27 -5.29 7.36
N PRO A 59 -11.62 -4.65 6.36
CA PRO A 59 -10.27 -5.02 5.93
C PRO A 59 -9.23 -5.04 7.06
N LYS A 60 -9.37 -4.17 8.05
CA LYS A 60 -8.51 -4.11 9.26
C LYS A 60 -8.53 -5.38 10.12
N ASN A 61 -9.48 -6.29 9.89
CA ASN A 61 -9.57 -7.58 10.57
C ASN A 61 -8.79 -8.67 9.83
N ILE A 62 -8.20 -8.38 8.68
CA ILE A 62 -7.40 -9.31 7.87
C ILE A 62 -5.99 -8.74 7.78
N ASN A 63 -5.03 -9.42 8.40
CA ASN A 63 -3.66 -8.95 8.52
C ASN A 63 -2.69 -9.96 7.89
N ALA A 64 -1.58 -9.45 7.34
CA ALA A 64 -0.51 -10.26 6.80
C ALA A 64 0.81 -9.79 7.41
N ALA A 65 1.75 -10.72 7.61
CA ALA A 65 3.06 -10.38 8.14
C ALA A 65 3.90 -9.52 7.17
N GLY A 66 3.62 -9.62 5.86
CA GLY A 66 4.26 -8.81 4.83
C GLY A 66 3.57 -8.95 3.48
N ILE A 67 3.73 -7.93 2.64
CA ILE A 67 3.18 -7.91 1.28
C ILE A 67 4.06 -8.79 0.39
N LYS A 68 3.44 -9.61 -0.47
CA LYS A 68 4.13 -10.42 -1.48
C LYS A 68 3.82 -9.94 -2.88
N GLU A 69 4.78 -10.10 -3.77
CA GLU A 69 4.72 -9.68 -5.18
C GLU A 69 3.45 -10.12 -5.89
N LYS A 70 2.88 -9.23 -6.71
CA LYS A 70 1.71 -9.54 -7.55
C LYS A 70 2.08 -10.49 -8.68
N ARG A 71 3.26 -10.28 -9.29
CA ARG A 71 3.73 -11.06 -10.44
C ARG A 71 4.39 -12.34 -9.95
N GLY A 72 3.59 -13.39 -9.85
CA GLY A 72 4.03 -14.72 -9.46
C GLY A 72 2.99 -15.47 -8.65
N ILE A 73 3.38 -16.69 -8.27
CA ILE A 73 2.65 -17.52 -7.31
C ILE A 73 3.28 -17.28 -5.94
N THR A 74 2.46 -16.90 -4.97
CA THR A 74 2.95 -16.63 -3.62
C THR A 74 2.05 -17.28 -2.58
N THR A 75 2.66 -17.85 -1.55
CA THR A 75 1.98 -18.34 -0.36
C THR A 75 2.47 -17.55 0.84
N HIS A 76 1.57 -17.07 1.69
CA HIS A 76 1.95 -16.42 2.94
C HIS A 76 0.87 -16.58 4.00
N LEU A 77 1.27 -16.42 5.26
CA LEU A 77 0.35 -16.47 6.38
C LEU A 77 -0.44 -15.17 6.48
N ILE A 78 -1.75 -15.30 6.69
CA ILE A 78 -2.63 -14.20 7.09
C ILE A 78 -3.34 -14.56 8.39
N SER A 79 -3.70 -13.55 9.18
CA SER A 79 -4.57 -13.69 10.32
C SER A 79 -5.91 -13.01 10.06
N ILE A 80 -7.01 -13.64 10.49
CA ILE A 80 -8.36 -13.14 10.34
C ILE A 80 -9.01 -13.09 11.73
N ALA A 81 -9.44 -11.90 12.15
CA ALA A 81 -10.14 -11.71 13.41
C ALA A 81 -11.65 -11.63 13.17
N MET A 82 -12.41 -12.56 13.74
CA MET A 82 -13.86 -12.59 13.59
C MET A 82 -14.54 -13.26 14.78
N SER A 83 -15.83 -13.01 14.92
CA SER A 83 -16.65 -13.52 16.03
C SER A 83 -17.63 -14.57 15.51
N ASN A 84 -18.14 -15.40 16.41
CA ASN A 84 -19.17 -16.41 16.12
C ASN A 84 -18.79 -17.35 14.97
N THR A 85 -17.56 -17.85 14.96
CA THR A 85 -17.06 -18.81 13.95
C THR A 85 -16.08 -19.77 14.62
N SER A 86 -15.81 -20.91 13.97
CA SER A 86 -14.74 -21.84 14.33
C SER A 86 -13.74 -21.95 13.16
N ALA A 87 -12.53 -22.45 13.44
CA ALA A 87 -11.54 -22.68 12.38
C ALA A 87 -12.10 -23.62 11.29
N GLU A 88 -12.89 -24.62 11.67
CA GLU A 88 -13.53 -25.57 10.77
C GLU A 88 -14.55 -24.90 9.84
N ILE A 89 -15.46 -24.09 10.38
CA ILE A 89 -16.44 -23.33 9.58
C ILE A 89 -15.73 -22.39 8.61
N LEU A 90 -14.69 -21.68 9.08
CA LEU A 90 -13.93 -20.78 8.22
C LEU A 90 -13.20 -21.54 7.11
N ASN A 91 -12.62 -22.70 7.42
CA ASN A 91 -12.00 -23.57 6.43
C ASN A 91 -13.00 -24.04 5.38
N GLN A 92 -14.18 -24.51 5.80
CA GLN A 92 -15.25 -24.95 4.89
C GLN A 92 -15.70 -23.81 3.96
N ARG A 93 -15.86 -22.59 4.50
CA ARG A 93 -16.17 -21.41 3.68
C ARG A 93 -15.10 -21.16 2.61
N PHE A 94 -13.83 -21.21 2.97
CA PHE A 94 -12.77 -21.04 1.98
C PHE A 94 -12.68 -22.16 0.96
N GLN A 95 -12.91 -23.42 1.36
CA GLN A 95 -12.98 -24.55 0.41
C GLN A 95 -14.13 -24.39 -0.59
N ASN A 96 -15.26 -23.82 -0.15
CA ASN A 96 -16.41 -23.52 -1.01
C ASN A 96 -16.26 -22.22 -1.82
N SER A 97 -15.16 -21.48 -1.65
CA SER A 97 -14.93 -20.26 -2.42
C SER A 97 -14.58 -20.58 -3.88
N ARG A 98 -15.19 -19.85 -4.82
CA ARG A 98 -14.98 -20.04 -6.27
C ARG A 98 -13.85 -19.16 -6.82
N TRP A 99 -12.80 -18.92 -6.03
CA TRP A 99 -11.71 -18.05 -6.46
C TRP A 99 -10.70 -18.78 -7.33
N ASN A 100 -10.53 -18.33 -8.57
CA ASN A 100 -9.54 -18.90 -9.49
C ASN A 100 -8.09 -18.52 -9.13
N LYS A 101 -7.90 -17.39 -8.44
CA LYS A 101 -6.57 -16.80 -8.15
C LYS A 101 -6.18 -16.85 -6.69
N MET A 102 -7.03 -17.40 -5.82
CA MET A 102 -6.82 -17.46 -4.37
C MET A 102 -7.22 -18.83 -3.85
N LYS A 103 -6.40 -19.39 -2.96
CA LYS A 103 -6.74 -20.60 -2.20
C LYS A 103 -6.29 -20.41 -0.76
N PHE A 104 -6.97 -21.10 0.15
CA PHE A 104 -6.66 -21.05 1.57
C PHE A 104 -6.42 -22.45 2.09
N GLN A 105 -5.46 -22.60 2.97
CA GLN A 105 -5.13 -23.86 3.61
C GLN A 105 -4.77 -23.62 5.07
N ASN A 106 -4.78 -24.70 5.86
CA ASN A 106 -4.30 -24.71 7.23
C ASN A 106 -4.95 -23.63 8.12
N VAL A 107 -6.28 -23.50 8.05
CA VAL A 107 -7.00 -22.61 8.97
C VAL A 107 -6.90 -23.18 10.38
N LYS A 108 -6.37 -22.39 11.31
CA LYS A 108 -6.16 -22.78 12.71
C LYS A 108 -6.46 -21.61 13.63
N ASP A 109 -6.83 -21.91 14.87
CA ASP A 109 -6.90 -20.90 15.92
C ASP A 109 -5.53 -20.26 16.15
N ALA A 110 -5.55 -18.97 16.48
CA ALA A 110 -4.36 -18.18 16.75
C ALA A 110 -4.60 -17.29 17.98
N THR A 111 -3.53 -17.03 18.72
CA THR A 111 -3.58 -16.22 19.95
C THR A 111 -3.61 -14.71 19.66
N SER A 112 -3.09 -14.28 18.50
CA SER A 112 -3.00 -12.87 18.15
C SER A 112 -2.98 -12.65 16.63
N LYS A 113 -3.29 -11.41 16.22
CA LYS A 113 -3.22 -10.98 14.82
C LYS A 113 -1.77 -10.83 14.40
N LEU A 114 -1.48 -11.17 13.16
CA LEU A 114 -0.20 -10.86 12.52
C LEU A 114 0.00 -9.36 12.39
N ARG A 115 1.24 -8.94 12.55
CA ARG A 115 1.75 -7.59 12.37
C ARG A 115 2.77 -7.57 11.25
N ALA A 116 2.93 -6.40 10.63
CA ALA A 116 4.01 -6.21 9.67
C ALA A 116 5.36 -6.50 10.35
N GLY A 117 6.13 -7.43 9.79
CA GLY A 117 7.40 -7.88 10.37
C GLY A 117 7.33 -9.25 11.08
N ASP A 118 6.15 -9.85 11.25
CA ASP A 118 5.99 -11.21 11.83
C ASP A 118 6.38 -12.33 10.84
N LEU A 119 7.52 -12.17 10.15
CA LEU A 119 8.14 -13.19 9.32
C LEU A 119 9.66 -13.08 9.40
N TYR A 120 10.35 -14.23 9.34
CA TYR A 120 11.81 -14.24 9.25
C TYR A 120 12.31 -13.84 7.85
N GLY A 121 11.66 -14.33 6.80
CA GLY A 121 12.11 -14.12 5.43
C GLY A 121 11.19 -14.75 4.39
N ASN A 122 11.70 -14.88 3.17
CA ASN A 122 10.99 -15.46 2.03
C ASN A 122 11.84 -16.58 1.41
N ARG A 123 11.20 -17.70 1.07
CA ARG A 123 11.80 -18.71 0.20
C ARG A 123 11.37 -18.44 -1.23
N PHE A 124 12.33 -18.28 -2.13
CA PHE A 124 12.08 -18.09 -3.55
C PHE A 124 12.39 -19.38 -4.31
N SER A 125 11.52 -19.71 -5.27
CA SER A 125 11.81 -20.65 -6.35
C SER A 125 11.73 -19.85 -7.64
N LEU A 126 12.85 -19.74 -8.35
CA LEU A 126 12.97 -18.93 -9.56
C LEU A 126 13.26 -19.84 -10.76
N ALA A 127 12.62 -19.55 -11.89
CA ALA A 127 12.94 -20.17 -13.17
C ALA A 127 13.44 -19.06 -14.10
N ILE A 128 14.73 -19.08 -14.41
CA ILE A 128 15.36 -18.16 -15.36
C ILE A 128 15.32 -18.85 -16.72
N LYS A 129 14.77 -18.16 -17.72
CA LYS A 129 14.60 -18.68 -19.09
C LYS A 129 15.44 -17.85 -20.05
N LEU A 130 15.74 -18.42 -21.22
CA LEU A 130 16.49 -17.74 -22.30
C LEU A 130 17.88 -17.28 -21.84
N VAL A 131 18.63 -18.20 -21.22
CA VAL A 131 20.00 -17.94 -20.78
C VAL A 131 20.93 -18.15 -21.98
N SER A 132 21.73 -17.14 -22.33
CA SER A 132 22.69 -17.17 -23.45
C SER A 132 24.11 -17.53 -22.98
N TYR A 133 24.24 -18.44 -22.03
CA TYR A 133 25.50 -18.87 -21.41
C TYR A 133 25.57 -20.40 -21.39
N GLU A 134 26.79 -20.93 -21.41
CA GLU A 134 27.02 -22.37 -21.32
C GLU A 134 26.63 -22.88 -19.93
N GLU A 135 26.18 -24.14 -19.84
CA GLU A 135 25.69 -24.74 -18.59
C GLU A 135 26.72 -24.64 -17.46
N GLN A 136 28.00 -24.85 -17.77
CA GLN A 136 29.10 -24.80 -16.80
C GLN A 136 29.28 -23.39 -16.20
N GLU A 137 29.10 -22.34 -16.99
CA GLU A 137 29.19 -20.95 -16.53
C GLU A 137 28.06 -20.64 -15.55
N VAL A 138 26.85 -21.11 -15.87
CA VAL A 138 25.66 -20.95 -15.01
C VAL A 138 25.84 -21.68 -13.69
N ILE A 139 26.30 -22.94 -13.73
CA ILE A 139 26.58 -23.73 -12.51
C ILE A 139 27.60 -23.02 -11.63
N LYS A 140 28.70 -22.55 -12.22
CA LYS A 140 29.74 -21.81 -11.51
C LYS A 140 29.17 -20.55 -10.85
N ALA A 141 28.39 -19.75 -11.58
CA ALA A 141 27.77 -18.54 -11.03
C ALA A 141 26.82 -18.82 -9.85
N VAL A 142 26.07 -19.93 -9.91
CA VAL A 142 25.18 -20.35 -8.81
C VAL A 142 25.97 -20.79 -7.58
N GLU A 143 27.06 -21.54 -7.75
CA GLU A 143 27.93 -21.94 -6.64
C GLU A 143 28.65 -20.73 -6.03
N ASP A 144 29.12 -19.79 -6.85
CA ASP A 144 29.71 -18.53 -6.38
C ASP A 144 28.68 -17.72 -5.58
N LEU A 145 27.43 -17.59 -6.05
CA LEU A 145 26.35 -16.94 -5.31
C LEU A 145 26.06 -17.62 -3.96
N LYS A 146 26.14 -18.95 -3.91
CA LYS A 146 25.95 -19.72 -2.68
C LYS A 146 27.10 -19.53 -1.70
N LYS A 147 28.34 -19.40 -2.19
CA LYS A 147 29.53 -19.19 -1.35
C LYS A 147 29.65 -17.74 -0.88
N LEU A 148 29.61 -16.79 -1.82
CA LEU A 148 29.88 -15.37 -1.59
C LEU A 148 28.64 -14.59 -1.14
N ARG A 149 27.44 -15.14 -1.33
CA ARG A 149 26.16 -14.43 -1.16
C ARG A 149 26.06 -13.28 -2.15
N PHE A 150 25.21 -12.31 -1.85
CA PHE A 150 24.97 -11.16 -2.72
C PHE A 150 24.95 -9.87 -1.91
N ILE A 151 25.20 -8.76 -2.59
CA ILE A 151 25.15 -7.43 -1.98
C ILE A 151 23.68 -7.04 -1.75
N ASN A 152 23.33 -6.70 -0.51
CA ASN A 152 21.96 -6.40 -0.11
C ASN A 152 21.52 -4.98 -0.54
N TYR A 153 21.34 -4.77 -1.84
CA TYR A 153 20.87 -3.50 -2.40
C TYR A 153 19.36 -3.33 -2.29
N PHE A 154 18.92 -2.07 -2.23
CA PHE A 154 17.54 -1.73 -2.59
C PHE A 154 17.35 -1.91 -4.09
N GLY A 155 16.50 -2.84 -4.51
CA GLY A 155 16.19 -3.05 -5.93
C GLY A 155 15.39 -1.89 -6.55
N MET A 156 15.41 -1.79 -7.88
CA MET A 156 14.78 -0.69 -8.65
C MET A 156 13.31 -0.44 -8.33
N GLN A 157 12.56 -1.47 -7.93
CA GLN A 157 11.16 -1.33 -7.49
C GLN A 157 10.98 -0.35 -6.32
N ARG A 158 12.01 -0.14 -5.48
CA ARG A 158 12.00 0.83 -4.38
C ARG A 158 12.09 2.28 -4.87
N PHE A 159 12.67 2.49 -6.04
CA PHE A 159 12.88 3.79 -6.66
C PHE A 159 11.74 4.19 -7.61
N GLY A 160 10.74 3.32 -7.75
CA GLY A 160 9.66 3.47 -8.72
C GLY A 160 10.10 3.07 -10.13
N THR A 161 9.12 2.76 -10.99
CA THR A 161 9.36 2.40 -12.39
C THR A 161 9.03 3.55 -13.35
N ASN A 162 8.90 4.78 -12.84
CA ASN A 162 8.62 5.95 -13.66
C ASN A 162 9.92 6.44 -14.31
N ASN A 163 9.80 6.96 -15.54
CA ASN A 163 10.93 7.44 -16.33
C ASN A 163 11.26 8.92 -16.06
N SER A 164 10.41 9.68 -15.37
CA SER A 164 10.62 11.11 -15.16
C SER A 164 11.47 11.44 -13.93
N ILE A 165 11.01 11.02 -12.74
CA ILE A 165 11.69 11.25 -11.47
C ILE A 165 11.51 10.04 -10.55
N HIS A 166 12.60 9.62 -9.92
CA HIS A 166 12.61 8.50 -9.00
C HIS A 166 12.26 8.93 -7.57
N THR A 167 11.79 7.98 -6.76
CA THR A 167 11.31 8.28 -5.39
C THR A 167 12.40 8.85 -4.47
N HIS A 168 13.67 8.50 -4.68
CA HIS A 168 14.77 9.01 -3.89
C HIS A 168 15.08 10.49 -4.19
N GLU A 169 14.88 10.93 -5.43
CA GLU A 169 15.05 12.33 -5.83
C GLU A 169 13.95 13.18 -5.19
N ILE A 170 12.70 12.70 -5.20
CA ILE A 170 11.60 13.34 -4.46
C ILE A 170 11.94 13.39 -2.96
N GLY A 171 12.49 12.31 -2.40
CA GLY A 171 12.96 12.28 -1.01
C GLY A 171 14.00 13.37 -0.71
N LEU A 172 14.94 13.59 -1.63
CA LEU A 172 15.93 14.67 -1.50
C LEU A 172 15.27 16.06 -1.51
N LEU A 173 14.28 16.29 -2.39
CA LEU A 173 13.53 17.54 -2.43
C LEU A 173 12.78 17.80 -1.10
N ILE A 174 12.20 16.75 -0.50
CA ILE A 174 11.56 16.83 0.83
C ILE A 174 12.58 17.26 1.89
N LEU A 175 13.76 16.63 1.92
CA LEU A 175 14.82 16.97 2.89
C LEU A 175 15.33 18.40 2.70
N LYS A 176 15.41 18.89 1.45
CA LYS A 176 15.74 20.28 1.11
C LYS A 176 14.60 21.27 1.35
N ARG A 177 13.43 20.80 1.81
CA ARG A 177 12.20 21.61 2.02
C ARG A 177 11.71 22.31 0.75
N GLN A 178 12.00 21.76 -0.42
CA GLN A 178 11.57 22.28 -1.72
C GLN A 178 10.15 21.80 -2.05
N GLN A 179 9.17 22.24 -1.25
CA GLN A 179 7.81 21.68 -1.22
C GLN A 179 7.06 21.82 -2.56
N GLU A 180 7.20 22.96 -3.24
CA GLU A 180 6.60 23.14 -4.57
C GLU A 180 7.15 22.12 -5.57
N GLN A 181 8.46 21.91 -5.58
CA GLN A 181 9.10 20.92 -6.46
C GLN A 181 8.67 19.50 -6.11
N VAL A 182 8.49 19.18 -4.82
CA VAL A 182 7.92 17.88 -4.39
C VAL A 182 6.52 17.70 -4.96
N PHE A 183 5.66 18.69 -4.78
CA PHE A 183 4.28 18.65 -5.24
C PHE A 183 4.21 18.48 -6.77
N ASP A 184 4.93 19.33 -7.51
CA ASP A 184 4.97 19.31 -8.97
C ASP A 184 5.55 17.99 -9.49
N SER A 185 6.60 17.46 -8.85
CA SER A 185 7.21 16.18 -9.22
C SER A 185 6.28 14.99 -9.05
N ILE A 186 5.45 14.97 -8.00
CA ILE A 186 4.50 13.88 -7.76
C ILE A 186 3.31 13.99 -8.72
N VAL A 187 2.72 15.18 -8.87
CA VAL A 187 1.58 15.40 -9.76
C VAL A 187 1.96 15.17 -11.22
N GLY A 188 3.15 15.63 -11.61
CA GLY A 188 3.69 15.55 -12.97
C GLY A 188 4.15 14.17 -13.44
N GLN A 189 4.07 13.15 -12.58
CA GLN A 189 4.41 11.79 -12.98
C GLN A 189 3.56 11.31 -14.17
N GLU A 190 4.22 10.88 -15.24
CA GLU A 190 3.53 10.39 -16.44
C GLU A 190 2.84 9.06 -16.17
N THR A 191 1.72 8.87 -16.87
CA THR A 191 0.91 7.65 -16.82
C THR A 191 0.67 7.14 -18.24
N ASN A 192 0.15 5.92 -18.39
CA ASN A 192 -0.23 5.39 -19.70
C ASN A 192 -1.48 6.08 -20.30
N ASP A 193 -2.13 6.98 -19.56
CA ASP A 193 -3.37 7.65 -19.96
C ASP A 193 -3.06 9.07 -20.44
N LYS A 194 -3.11 9.29 -21.77
CA LYS A 194 -2.76 10.57 -22.40
C LYS A 194 -3.60 11.73 -21.88
N ARG A 195 -4.91 11.52 -21.68
CA ARG A 195 -5.84 12.56 -21.20
C ARG A 195 -5.48 13.02 -19.79
N VAL A 196 -5.08 12.08 -18.94
CA VAL A 196 -4.63 12.36 -17.57
C VAL A 196 -3.33 13.15 -17.61
N ASN A 197 -2.39 12.79 -18.49
CA ASN A 197 -1.13 13.51 -18.64
C ASN A 197 -1.36 14.94 -19.15
N GLU A 198 -2.29 15.15 -20.08
CA GLU A 198 -2.68 16.48 -20.56
C GLU A 198 -3.28 17.34 -19.45
N ALA A 199 -4.21 16.78 -18.65
CA ALA A 199 -4.80 17.49 -17.51
C ALA A 199 -3.75 17.87 -16.45
N LYS A 200 -2.80 16.98 -16.17
CA LYS A 200 -1.65 17.24 -15.28
C LYS A 200 -0.77 18.37 -15.83
N LYS A 201 -0.43 18.34 -17.12
CA LYS A 201 0.40 19.37 -17.78
C LYS A 201 -0.28 20.75 -17.78
N ALA A 202 -1.57 20.81 -18.08
CA ALA A 202 -2.34 22.07 -18.03
C ALA A 202 -2.33 22.69 -16.62
N PHE A 203 -2.58 21.87 -15.59
CA PHE A 203 -2.54 22.32 -14.20
C PHE A 203 -1.15 22.75 -13.72
N LEU A 204 -0.08 22.05 -14.12
CA LEU A 204 1.28 22.47 -13.75
C LEU A 204 1.69 23.78 -14.42
N LYS A 205 1.12 24.12 -15.58
CA LYS A 205 1.31 25.42 -16.24
C LYS A 205 0.52 26.54 -15.56
N ASP A 206 -0.69 26.22 -15.08
CA ASP A 206 -1.58 27.15 -14.39
C ASP A 206 -2.29 26.46 -13.22
N LYS A 207 -1.70 26.64 -12.02
CA LYS A 207 -2.16 26.02 -10.77
C LYS A 207 -3.56 26.51 -10.33
N THR A 208 -4.12 27.55 -10.96
CA THR A 208 -5.49 28.02 -10.69
C THR A 208 -6.55 27.07 -11.27
N GLN A 209 -6.19 26.24 -12.26
CA GLN A 209 -7.10 25.31 -12.95
C GLN A 209 -7.31 23.99 -12.18
N ILE A 210 -7.25 24.03 -10.85
CA ILE A 210 -7.33 22.84 -10.01
C ILE A 210 -8.63 22.04 -10.18
N ARG A 211 -9.75 22.74 -10.39
CA ARG A 211 -11.07 22.10 -10.58
C ARG A 211 -11.16 21.37 -11.91
N ASP A 212 -10.48 21.85 -12.95
CA ASP A 212 -10.39 21.17 -14.23
C ASP A 212 -9.48 19.94 -14.11
N ALA A 213 -8.36 20.06 -13.40
CA ALA A 213 -7.48 18.92 -13.10
C ALA A 213 -8.21 17.82 -12.31
N LEU A 214 -8.97 18.19 -11.27
CA LEU A 214 -9.78 17.26 -10.49
C LEU A 214 -10.93 16.63 -11.31
N ARG A 215 -11.39 17.26 -12.40
CA ARG A 215 -12.33 16.61 -13.34
C ARG A 215 -11.61 15.69 -14.32
N GLY A 216 -10.44 16.09 -14.81
CA GLY A 216 -9.65 15.36 -15.80
C GLY A 216 -8.89 14.14 -15.26
N ILE A 217 -8.61 14.09 -13.95
CA ILE A 217 -7.83 13.01 -13.32
C ILE A 217 -8.77 12.03 -12.58
N PRO A 218 -8.99 10.79 -13.05
CA PRO A 218 -9.92 9.85 -12.43
C PRO A 218 -9.55 9.42 -10.99
N PHE A 219 -10.55 8.97 -10.21
CA PHE A 219 -10.38 8.50 -8.81
C PHE A 219 -9.38 7.35 -8.60
N LYS A 220 -8.98 6.65 -9.67
CA LYS A 220 -7.94 5.62 -9.59
C LYS A 220 -6.54 6.19 -9.30
N TYR A 221 -6.27 7.45 -9.64
CA TYR A 221 -5.01 8.17 -9.39
C TYR A 221 -5.04 8.85 -8.02
N LYS A 222 -4.96 8.02 -6.96
CA LYS A 222 -5.23 8.46 -5.59
C LYS A 222 -4.23 9.49 -5.09
N ILE A 223 -2.93 9.28 -5.34
CA ILE A 223 -1.87 10.14 -4.80
C ILE A 223 -2.02 11.56 -5.36
N GLU A 224 -2.11 11.67 -6.69
CA GLU A 224 -2.23 12.96 -7.37
C GLU A 224 -3.52 13.68 -6.97
N ARG A 225 -4.64 12.96 -6.91
CA ARG A 225 -5.90 13.56 -6.44
C ARG A 225 -5.85 14.01 -4.98
N THR A 226 -5.21 13.25 -4.11
CA THR A 226 -5.07 13.64 -2.69
C THR A 226 -4.26 14.93 -2.57
N LEU A 227 -3.15 15.05 -3.31
CA LEU A 227 -2.36 16.28 -3.34
C LEU A 227 -3.15 17.47 -3.89
N LEU A 228 -3.82 17.29 -5.03
CA LEU A 228 -4.66 18.35 -5.60
C LEU A 228 -5.77 18.77 -4.63
N GLN A 229 -6.49 17.83 -4.04
CA GLN A 229 -7.51 18.16 -3.03
C GLN A 229 -6.91 18.86 -1.80
N GLY A 230 -5.71 18.48 -1.38
CA GLY A 230 -4.97 19.18 -0.33
C GLY A 230 -4.68 20.63 -0.72
N TYR A 231 -4.18 20.84 -1.94
CA TYR A 231 -3.88 22.18 -2.47
C TYR A 231 -5.12 23.07 -2.61
N GLU A 232 -6.26 22.51 -3.03
CA GLU A 232 -7.54 23.22 -3.08
C GLU A 232 -8.01 23.66 -1.69
N ARG A 233 -7.86 22.81 -0.68
CA ARG A 233 -8.30 23.11 0.70
C ARG A 233 -7.51 24.22 1.38
N VAL A 234 -6.29 24.50 0.91
CA VAL A 234 -5.40 25.53 1.48
C VAL A 234 -5.42 26.81 0.65
N ASP A 235 -6.54 27.07 -0.02
CA ASP A 235 -6.82 28.24 -0.87
C ASP A 235 -5.85 28.45 -2.03
N MET A 236 -5.06 27.44 -2.42
CA MET A 236 -4.08 27.55 -3.52
C MET A 236 -3.04 28.69 -3.32
N LYS A 237 -2.79 29.10 -2.07
CA LYS A 237 -1.86 30.20 -1.71
C LYS A 237 -0.39 29.75 -1.63
N ASN A 238 0.05 28.89 -2.55
CA ASN A 238 1.40 28.28 -2.55
C ASN A 238 1.76 27.54 -1.25
N ASN A 239 0.77 27.10 -0.46
CA ASN A 239 0.99 26.36 0.77
C ASN A 239 1.16 24.85 0.49
N PHE A 240 2.19 24.52 -0.27
CA PHE A 240 2.46 23.15 -0.71
C PHE A 240 2.75 22.21 0.47
N LEU A 241 3.28 22.72 1.59
CA LEU A 241 3.50 21.93 2.80
C LEU A 241 2.21 21.31 3.36
N GLN A 242 1.12 22.08 3.41
CA GLN A 242 -0.15 21.59 3.94
C GLN A 242 -0.92 20.74 2.93
N ALA A 243 -0.55 20.83 1.65
CA ALA A 243 -1.12 20.02 0.58
C ALA A 243 -0.51 18.60 0.50
N ILE A 244 0.77 18.46 0.89
CA ILE A 244 1.53 17.20 0.94
C ILE A 244 1.25 16.45 2.25
#